data_AF-A0A3S4KAY6-F1
#
_entry.id   AF-A0A3S4KAY6-F1
#
_cell.length_a   1.000
_cell.length_b   1.000
_cell.length_c   1.000
_cell.angle_alpha   90.00
_cell.angle_beta   90.00
_cell.angle_gamma   90.00
#
_symmetry.space_group_name_H-M   'P 1'
#
loop_
_entity.id
_entity.type
_entity.pdbx_description
1 polymer ?
#
loop_
_entity_poly.entity_id
_entity_poly.type
_entity_poly.pdbx_seq_one_letter_code
_entity_poly.pdbx_strand_id
1 'polypeptide(L)'
;MAKDYLDVEATEPLANGDGLNVLIKREVVGFRANTVEKTGHNRYRVWPNDMPADLHKVRPHHPLNRNLDHNWQQALTKTSSERRVAVDIMLGGWQEQLILTLTSEDGVCITHTLDGVFEEANNSEKALNNLTAGLAKLGQTLYYARDMQVTLPAALFVPNSLLNQFRREAIDMLDAARLAHYQRGRRKPVAQPAPVYPQTHLSFLANVYNHKAREFYHRYGVQLIDAAYEAHQEKGEVPVMITKHCLRFAFNLCPKQAKGNIKSWKATPMQLVHGDEVLTLKFDCRPCEMHVIGKIKNHILKMPQPGSVVASVSPEALMKTLPKRRGV
;
A
#
# COMPACT_ATOMS: atom_id res chain seq x y z
N MET A 1 32.52 -19.20 11.85
CA MET A 1 31.53 -20.12 12.46
C MET A 1 32.20 -20.92 13.53
N ALA A 2 31.49 -21.17 14.62
CA ALA A 2 31.81 -22.18 15.61
C ALA A 2 30.79 -23.32 15.52
N LYS A 3 30.82 -24.25 16.49
CA LYS A 3 29.93 -25.41 16.55
C LYS A 3 28.44 -25.01 16.57
N ASP A 4 28.10 -24.02 17.39
CA ASP A 4 26.69 -23.68 17.68
C ASP A 4 26.33 -22.22 17.32
N TYR A 5 27.28 -21.44 16.79
CA TYR A 5 27.06 -20.02 16.48
C TYR A 5 27.79 -19.51 15.25
N LEU A 6 27.32 -18.38 14.75
CA LEU A 6 27.92 -17.60 13.68
C LEU A 6 28.29 -16.22 14.21
N ASP A 7 29.52 -15.77 13.94
CA ASP A 7 29.87 -14.36 14.05
C ASP A 7 29.57 -13.71 12.70
N VAL A 8 28.73 -12.68 12.72
CA VAL A 8 28.22 -12.00 11.52
C VAL A 8 28.49 -10.51 11.61
N GLU A 9 28.76 -9.92 10.46
CA GLU A 9 28.79 -8.47 10.27
C GLU A 9 27.62 -8.11 9.35
N ALA A 10 26.81 -7.14 9.77
CA ALA A 10 25.58 -6.76 9.08
C ALA A 10 25.61 -5.28 8.69
N THR A 11 24.80 -4.88 7.72
CA THR A 11 24.57 -3.45 7.42
C THR A 11 23.46 -2.87 8.30
N GLU A 12 22.52 -3.71 8.72
CA GLU A 12 21.34 -3.36 9.50
C GLU A 12 21.36 -4.08 10.87
N PRO A 13 20.68 -3.53 11.89
CA PRO A 13 20.55 -4.20 13.18
C PRO A 13 19.83 -5.56 13.07
N LEU A 14 20.40 -6.56 13.75
CA LEU A 14 19.81 -7.89 13.92
C LEU A 14 19.15 -8.02 15.30
N ALA A 15 18.08 -8.81 15.35
CA ALA A 15 17.29 -9.05 16.56
C ALA A 15 16.98 -10.55 16.73
N ASN A 16 16.70 -10.94 17.98
CA ASN A 16 16.19 -12.28 18.28
C ASN A 16 14.89 -12.53 17.50
N GLY A 17 14.76 -13.74 16.95
CA GLY A 17 13.63 -14.16 16.15
C GLY A 17 13.76 -13.87 14.65
N ASP A 18 14.81 -13.15 14.22
CA ASP A 18 15.06 -12.88 12.80
C ASP A 18 15.24 -14.15 11.97
N GLY A 19 14.81 -14.08 10.72
CA GLY A 19 15.04 -15.11 9.71
C GLY A 19 16.24 -14.72 8.86
N LEU A 20 17.23 -15.60 8.85
CA LEU A 20 18.48 -15.43 8.11
C LEU A 20 18.66 -16.59 7.15
N ASN A 21 19.31 -16.35 6.03
CA ASN A 21 19.63 -17.40 5.07
C ASN A 21 20.95 -17.13 4.35
N VAL A 22 21.57 -18.21 3.90
CA VAL A 22 22.74 -18.20 3.04
C VAL A 22 22.44 -19.03 1.79
N LEU A 23 23.02 -18.64 0.66
CA LEU A 23 22.91 -19.39 -0.58
C LEU A 23 24.15 -20.28 -0.75
N ILE A 24 24.01 -21.58 -0.49
CA ILE A 24 25.10 -22.55 -0.64
C ILE A 24 24.94 -23.24 -1.98
N LYS A 25 25.83 -22.92 -2.93
CA LYS A 25 25.71 -23.31 -4.35
C LYS A 25 24.40 -22.79 -4.97
N ARG A 26 23.34 -23.60 -4.92
CA ARG A 26 22.00 -23.31 -5.48
C ARG A 26 20.88 -23.53 -4.47
N GLU A 27 21.22 -23.88 -3.24
CA GLU A 27 20.25 -24.18 -2.19
C GLU A 27 20.26 -23.05 -1.17
N VAL A 28 19.07 -22.57 -0.84
CA VAL A 28 18.87 -21.57 0.21
C VAL A 28 18.79 -22.31 1.53
N VAL A 29 19.80 -22.11 2.38
CA VAL A 29 19.84 -22.66 3.73
C VAL A 29 19.41 -21.57 4.68
N GLY A 30 18.16 -21.67 5.14
CA GLY A 30 17.54 -20.73 6.07
C GLY A 30 17.61 -21.22 7.51
N PHE A 31 17.73 -20.29 8.45
CA PHE A 31 17.65 -20.55 9.88
C PHE A 31 17.02 -19.35 10.60
N ARG A 32 16.43 -19.61 11.77
CA ARG A 32 15.90 -18.57 12.64
C ARG A 32 16.92 -18.25 13.72
N ALA A 33 17.29 -16.98 13.88
CA ALA A 33 18.13 -16.52 14.97
C ALA A 33 17.37 -16.63 16.29
N ASN A 34 17.80 -17.54 17.17
CA ASN A 34 17.23 -17.68 18.51
C ASN A 34 17.81 -16.59 19.43
N THR A 35 19.14 -16.51 19.46
CA THR A 35 19.88 -15.51 20.25
C THR A 35 20.78 -14.71 19.33
N VAL A 36 20.74 -13.39 19.46
CA VAL A 36 21.58 -12.41 18.76
C VAL A 36 22.25 -11.54 19.84
N GLU A 37 23.55 -11.74 20.03
CA GLU A 37 24.36 -10.95 20.95
C GLU A 37 25.19 -9.94 20.16
N LYS A 38 25.14 -8.67 20.54
CA LYS A 38 25.94 -7.62 19.90
C LYS A 38 27.37 -7.66 20.45
N THR A 39 28.34 -7.95 19.59
CA THR A 39 29.76 -8.05 19.95
C THR A 39 30.57 -6.81 19.52
N GLY A 40 29.98 -5.92 18.71
CA GLY A 40 30.59 -4.66 18.29
C GLY A 40 29.64 -3.80 17.45
N HIS A 41 30.16 -2.76 16.80
CA HIS A 41 29.36 -1.95 15.87
C HIS A 41 28.94 -2.82 14.66
N ASN A 42 27.65 -3.09 14.52
CA ASN A 42 27.07 -3.99 13.52
C ASN A 42 27.70 -5.40 13.44
N ARG A 43 28.33 -5.85 14.54
CA ARG A 43 28.87 -7.19 14.67
C ARG A 43 28.08 -7.94 15.72
N TYR A 44 27.66 -9.14 15.36
CA TYR A 44 26.78 -9.95 16.16
C TYR A 44 27.28 -11.38 16.24
N ARG A 45 27.05 -12.02 17.37
CA ARG A 45 27.08 -13.46 17.51
C ARG A 45 25.65 -13.98 17.47
N VAL A 46 25.38 -14.88 16.53
CA VAL A 46 24.04 -15.40 16.25
C VAL A 46 24.02 -16.90 16.51
N TRP A 47 23.10 -17.32 17.37
CA TRP A 47 22.77 -18.73 17.60
C TRP A 47 21.47 -19.05 16.89
N PRO A 48 21.50 -19.96 15.91
CA PRO A 48 20.29 -20.49 15.29
C PRO A 48 19.45 -21.30 16.30
N ASN A 49 18.13 -21.35 16.10
CA ASN A 49 17.25 -22.25 16.87
C ASN A 49 17.55 -23.73 16.61
N ASP A 50 17.84 -24.03 15.35
CA ASP A 50 18.41 -25.29 14.90
C ASP A 50 19.55 -24.94 13.95
N MET A 51 20.66 -25.67 14.00
CA MET A 51 21.86 -25.41 13.22
C MET A 51 21.86 -26.32 11.98
N PRO A 52 21.38 -25.84 10.81
CA PRO A 52 21.41 -26.65 9.60
C PRO A 52 22.81 -27.19 9.33
N ALA A 53 22.93 -28.50 9.10
CA ALA A 53 24.22 -29.15 8.85
C ALA A 53 25.00 -28.50 7.69
N ASP A 54 24.28 -27.98 6.69
CA ASP A 54 24.86 -27.31 5.54
C ASP A 54 25.50 -25.96 5.87
N LEU A 55 25.11 -25.29 6.98
CA LEU A 55 25.78 -24.07 7.41
C LEU A 55 27.26 -24.32 7.65
N HIS A 56 27.67 -25.51 8.11
CA HIS A 56 29.09 -25.85 8.29
C HIS A 56 29.92 -25.80 6.98
N LYS A 57 29.28 -25.79 5.81
CA LYS A 57 29.92 -25.67 4.49
C LYS A 57 30.23 -24.20 4.11
N VAL A 58 29.74 -23.24 4.89
CA VAL A 58 29.91 -21.81 4.66
C VAL A 58 31.36 -21.38 4.95
N ARG A 59 31.93 -20.56 4.06
CA ARG A 59 33.27 -19.98 4.21
C ARG A 59 33.21 -18.63 4.94
N PRO A 60 34.30 -18.15 5.56
CA PRO A 60 34.36 -16.78 6.07
C PRO A 60 33.94 -15.75 5.01
N HIS A 61 33.25 -14.69 5.44
CA HIS A 61 32.71 -13.61 4.60
C HIS A 61 31.68 -14.03 3.55
N HIS A 62 31.02 -15.19 3.73
CA HIS A 62 29.91 -15.57 2.87
C HIS A 62 28.73 -14.59 3.04
N PRO A 63 28.07 -14.17 1.94
CA PRO A 63 26.87 -13.33 2.02
C PRO A 63 25.78 -13.97 2.87
N LEU A 64 25.23 -13.18 3.78
CA LEU A 64 24.10 -13.51 4.65
C LEU A 64 22.94 -12.60 4.27
N ASN A 65 21.77 -13.19 4.03
CA ASN A 65 20.55 -12.44 3.71
C ASN A 65 19.56 -12.55 4.86
N ARG A 66 18.79 -11.48 5.09
CA ARG A 66 17.66 -11.47 6.03
C ARG A 66 16.37 -11.64 5.24
N ASN A 67 15.60 -12.69 5.51
CA ASN A 67 14.28 -12.91 4.89
C ASN A 67 13.12 -12.63 5.85
N LEU A 68 13.40 -12.41 7.14
CA LEU A 68 12.40 -12.04 8.14
C LEU A 68 13.04 -11.07 9.14
N ASP A 69 12.50 -9.85 9.20
CA ASP A 69 12.80 -8.88 10.25
C ASP A 69 11.73 -8.98 11.34
N HIS A 70 12.10 -9.55 12.49
CA HIS A 70 11.14 -9.84 13.55
C HIS A 70 10.58 -8.56 14.19
N ASN A 71 11.45 -7.58 14.44
CA ASN A 71 11.04 -6.30 15.03
C ASN A 71 10.14 -5.52 14.08
N TRP A 72 10.46 -5.50 12.79
CA TRP A 72 9.62 -4.88 11.76
C TRP A 72 8.26 -5.57 11.66
N GLN A 73 8.20 -6.90 11.67
CA GLN A 73 6.93 -7.62 11.69
C GLN A 73 6.09 -7.31 12.94
N GLN A 74 6.71 -7.25 14.13
CA GLN A 74 6.00 -6.84 15.34
C GLN A 74 5.54 -5.38 15.29
N ALA A 75 6.30 -4.50 14.64
CA ALA A 75 5.89 -3.12 14.44
C ALA A 75 4.68 -3.01 13.51
N LEU A 76 4.59 -3.86 12.49
CA LEU A 76 3.44 -3.92 11.58
C LEU A 76 2.15 -4.44 12.24
N THR A 77 2.26 -5.26 13.30
CA THR A 77 1.08 -5.77 14.02
C THR A 77 0.55 -4.80 15.07
N LYS A 78 1.30 -3.76 15.41
CA LYS A 78 0.90 -2.72 16.35
C LYS A 78 0.43 -1.47 15.61
N THR A 79 -0.34 -0.63 16.29
CA THR A 79 -0.65 0.72 15.79
C THR A 79 0.66 1.48 15.65
N SER A 80 1.11 1.65 14.41
CA SER A 80 2.39 2.28 14.08
C SER A 80 2.27 3.79 13.92
N SER A 81 1.06 4.30 13.70
CA SER A 81 0.76 5.72 13.62
C SER A 81 -0.72 6.00 13.89
N GLU A 82 -1.00 7.12 14.54
CA GLU A 82 -2.33 7.71 14.60
C GLU A 82 -2.28 9.07 13.90
N ARG A 83 -3.25 9.33 13.03
CA ARG A 83 -3.42 10.64 12.42
C ARG A 83 -4.68 11.27 12.98
N ARG A 84 -4.51 12.31 13.80
CA ARG A 84 -5.58 13.14 14.33
C ARG A 84 -5.45 14.56 13.80
N VAL A 85 -6.56 15.29 13.78
CA VAL A 85 -6.67 16.68 13.32
C VAL A 85 -6.55 17.60 14.54
N ALA A 86 -5.65 18.57 14.49
CA ALA A 86 -5.52 19.54 15.58
C ALA A 86 -6.74 20.48 15.61
N VAL A 87 -7.23 20.79 16.81
CA VAL A 87 -8.32 21.76 17.02
C VAL A 87 -7.94 22.74 18.12
N ASP A 88 -8.08 24.03 17.82
CA ASP A 88 -8.04 25.09 18.80
C ASP A 88 -9.45 25.34 19.32
N ILE A 89 -9.59 25.40 20.64
CA ILE A 89 -10.87 25.48 21.33
C ILE A 89 -10.93 26.80 22.09
N MET A 90 -11.96 27.60 21.83
CA MET A 90 -12.23 28.82 22.57
C MET A 90 -13.61 28.76 23.20
N LEU A 91 -13.67 28.86 24.53
CA LEU A 91 -14.90 29.00 25.28
C LEU A 91 -15.06 30.46 25.74
N GLY A 92 -16.16 31.09 25.36
CA GLY A 92 -16.61 32.37 25.89
C GLY A 92 -18.05 32.30 26.38
N GLY A 93 -18.61 33.44 26.79
CA GLY A 93 -20.00 33.52 27.24
C GLY A 93 -20.17 34.27 28.57
N TRP A 94 -21.36 34.11 29.17
CA TRP A 94 -21.79 34.69 30.44
C TRP A 94 -22.82 33.77 31.12
N GLN A 95 -23.47 34.23 32.20
CA GLN A 95 -24.34 33.39 33.03
C GLN A 95 -25.57 32.81 32.29
N GLU A 96 -25.98 33.36 31.15
CA GLU A 96 -27.17 32.88 30.41
C GLU A 96 -26.82 32.08 29.14
N GLN A 97 -25.57 32.15 28.70
CA GLN A 97 -25.15 31.55 27.44
C GLN A 97 -23.65 31.30 27.41
N LEU A 98 -23.26 30.10 26.97
CA LEU A 98 -21.88 29.75 26.64
C LEU A 98 -21.70 29.64 25.13
N ILE A 99 -20.54 30.04 24.65
CA ILE A 99 -20.17 30.07 23.24
C ILE A 99 -18.88 29.28 23.07
N LEU A 100 -18.96 28.17 22.33
CA LEU A 100 -17.81 27.32 22.02
C LEU A 100 -17.44 27.47 20.56
N THR A 101 -16.24 27.95 20.30
CA THR A 101 -15.66 28.05 18.96
C THR A 101 -14.58 27.00 18.79
N LEU A 102 -14.70 26.18 17.75
CA LEU A 102 -13.69 25.17 17.38
C LEU A 102 -13.10 25.54 16.03
N THR A 103 -11.77 25.61 15.96
CA THR A 103 -11.03 25.84 14.72
C THR A 103 -10.08 24.68 14.45
N SER A 104 -10.26 23.99 13.33
CA SER A 104 -9.38 22.88 12.96
C SER A 104 -8.10 23.34 12.25
N GLU A 105 -7.09 22.47 12.18
CA GLU A 105 -5.78 22.75 11.56
C GLU A 105 -5.86 23.11 10.06
N ASP A 106 -6.93 22.69 9.38
CA ASP A 106 -7.24 23.02 7.99
C ASP A 106 -8.04 24.32 7.84
N GLY A 107 -8.24 25.07 8.92
CA GLY A 107 -8.83 26.41 8.95
C GLY A 107 -10.35 26.45 8.98
N VAL A 108 -11.03 25.31 9.17
CA VAL A 108 -12.49 25.27 9.30
C VAL A 108 -12.88 25.67 10.73
N CYS A 109 -13.78 26.64 10.84
CA CYS A 109 -14.22 27.20 12.10
C CYS A 109 -15.73 27.03 12.25
N ILE A 110 -16.18 26.59 13.42
CA ILE A 110 -17.59 26.56 13.82
C ILE A 110 -17.75 27.23 15.17
N THR A 111 -18.96 27.74 15.41
CA THR A 111 -19.38 28.26 16.71
C THR A 111 -20.68 27.56 17.10
N HIS A 112 -20.71 27.01 18.31
CA HIS A 112 -21.88 26.38 18.91
C HIS A 112 -22.23 27.11 20.20
N THR A 113 -23.51 27.31 20.47
CA THR A 113 -23.99 28.01 21.67
C THR A 113 -24.78 27.07 22.57
N LEU A 114 -24.63 27.28 23.87
CA LEU A 114 -25.36 26.55 24.89
C LEU A 114 -26.06 27.56 25.79
N ASP A 115 -27.38 27.63 25.63
CA ASP A 115 -28.24 28.45 26.49
C ASP A 115 -28.50 27.73 27.82
N GLY A 116 -28.51 28.48 28.92
CA GLY A 116 -28.77 27.93 30.24
C GLY A 116 -28.45 28.93 31.33
N VAL A 117 -28.88 28.64 32.56
CA VAL A 117 -28.54 29.48 33.72
C VAL A 117 -27.35 28.86 34.43
N PHE A 118 -26.20 29.53 34.37
CA PHE A 118 -24.95 29.10 34.94
C PHE A 118 -24.59 29.96 36.15
N GLU A 119 -24.56 29.33 37.31
CA GLU A 119 -24.17 29.98 38.55
C GLU A 119 -22.65 30.16 38.62
N GLU A 120 -22.21 31.21 39.30
CA GLU A 120 -20.79 31.37 39.62
C GLU A 120 -20.36 30.24 40.57
N ALA A 121 -19.22 29.64 40.27
CA ALA A 121 -18.71 28.54 41.05
C ALA A 121 -18.07 29.04 42.36
N ASN A 122 -18.41 28.38 43.47
CA ASN A 122 -17.78 28.63 44.77
C ASN A 122 -16.25 28.47 44.76
N ASN A 123 -15.71 27.64 43.84
CA ASN A 123 -14.28 27.50 43.61
C ASN A 123 -13.99 27.76 42.13
N SER A 124 -13.50 28.97 41.85
CA SER A 124 -13.25 29.46 40.50
C SER A 124 -12.20 28.65 39.74
N GLU A 125 -11.07 28.34 40.39
CA GLU A 125 -9.98 27.58 39.79
C GLU A 125 -10.43 26.16 39.40
N LYS A 126 -11.18 25.49 40.29
CA LYS A 126 -11.70 24.15 40.02
C LYS A 126 -12.69 24.15 38.86
N ALA A 127 -13.55 25.16 38.77
CA ALA A 127 -14.53 25.27 37.69
C ALA A 127 -13.85 25.50 36.33
N LEU A 128 -12.89 26.43 36.25
CA LEU A 128 -12.11 26.68 35.03
C LEU A 128 -11.32 25.43 34.58
N ASN A 129 -10.71 24.71 35.52
CA ASN A 129 -10.03 23.45 35.24
C ASN A 129 -11.01 22.38 34.72
N ASN A 130 -12.22 22.31 35.27
CA ASN A 130 -13.25 21.38 34.81
C ASN A 130 -13.73 21.71 33.39
N LEU A 131 -13.94 22.98 33.07
CA LEU A 131 -14.31 23.44 31.72
C LEU A 131 -13.23 23.09 30.71
N THR A 132 -11.97 23.44 31.03
CA THR A 132 -10.80 23.17 30.20
C THR A 132 -10.62 21.67 29.95
N ALA A 133 -10.57 20.87 31.01
CA ALA A 133 -10.39 19.42 30.90
C ALA A 133 -11.59 18.73 30.22
N GLY A 134 -12.80 19.21 30.49
CA GLY A 134 -14.02 18.68 29.90
C GLY A 134 -14.10 18.91 28.40
N LEU A 135 -13.80 20.12 27.93
CA LEU A 135 -13.85 20.47 26.51
C LEU A 135 -12.65 19.92 25.72
N ALA A 136 -11.45 19.88 26.31
CA ALA A 136 -10.26 19.32 25.67
C ALA A 136 -10.30 17.79 25.52
N LYS A 137 -11.22 17.09 26.21
CA LYS A 137 -11.33 15.63 26.19
C LYS A 137 -12.03 15.12 24.91
N LEU A 138 -11.33 15.19 23.78
CA LEU A 138 -11.86 14.80 22.46
C LEU A 138 -11.88 13.29 22.21
N GLY A 139 -11.24 12.47 23.07
CA GLY A 139 -11.46 11.03 23.17
C GLY A 139 -11.30 10.23 21.87
N GLN A 140 -12.40 9.57 21.45
CA GLN A 140 -12.50 8.68 20.29
C GLN A 140 -12.78 9.41 18.96
N THR A 141 -12.86 10.74 18.99
CA THR A 141 -13.00 11.53 17.77
C THR A 141 -11.68 11.54 17.01
N LEU A 142 -11.73 11.97 15.75
CA LEU A 142 -10.54 12.16 14.91
C LEU A 142 -9.71 13.40 15.29
N TYR A 143 -10.06 14.09 16.38
CA TYR A 143 -9.47 15.36 16.80
C TYR A 143 -8.59 15.21 18.05
N TYR A 144 -7.68 16.15 18.23
CA TYR A 144 -7.01 16.42 19.50
C TYR A 144 -6.98 17.92 19.77
N ALA A 145 -7.09 18.31 21.04
CA ALA A 145 -7.02 19.70 21.43
C ALA A 145 -5.57 20.19 21.35
N ARG A 146 -5.31 21.18 20.52
CA ARG A 146 -3.99 21.82 20.37
C ARG A 146 -3.85 23.02 21.29
N ASP A 147 -4.88 23.85 21.34
CA ASP A 147 -4.98 24.99 22.24
C ASP A 147 -6.38 25.06 22.88
N MET A 148 -6.45 25.60 24.09
CA MET A 148 -7.69 25.76 24.84
C MET A 148 -7.69 27.10 25.58
N GLN A 149 -8.61 27.98 25.20
CA GLN A 149 -8.77 29.30 25.80
C GLN A 149 -10.15 29.43 26.43
N VAL A 150 -10.21 29.93 27.66
CA VAL A 150 -11.46 30.20 28.37
C VAL A 150 -11.51 31.69 28.71
N THR A 151 -12.45 32.40 28.09
CA THR A 151 -12.68 33.84 28.28
C THR A 151 -14.08 34.06 28.82
N LEU A 152 -14.24 33.92 30.13
CA LEU A 152 -15.51 34.13 30.83
C LEU A 152 -15.38 35.28 31.83
N PRO A 153 -16.43 36.09 32.04
CA PRO A 153 -16.41 37.20 33.00
C PRO A 153 -16.31 36.70 34.46
N ALA A 154 -16.81 35.50 34.73
CA ALA A 154 -16.69 34.80 36.01
C ALA A 154 -16.52 33.29 35.76
N ALA A 155 -16.01 32.57 36.75
CA ALA A 155 -15.88 31.12 36.67
C ALA A 155 -17.26 30.45 36.86
N LEU A 156 -17.85 29.99 35.77
CA LEU A 156 -19.20 29.42 35.76
C LEU A 156 -19.19 27.91 36.05
N PHE A 157 -20.16 27.44 36.84
CA PHE A 157 -20.38 26.02 37.06
C PHE A 157 -21.25 25.44 35.94
N VAL A 158 -20.69 24.46 35.22
CA VAL A 158 -21.41 23.72 34.17
C VAL A 158 -21.46 22.24 34.54
N PRO A 159 -22.65 21.61 34.60
CA PRO A 159 -22.77 20.18 34.83
C PRO A 159 -22.01 19.37 33.78
N ASN A 160 -21.30 18.33 34.22
CA ASN A 160 -20.51 17.47 33.31
C ASN A 160 -21.33 16.83 32.19
N SER A 161 -22.60 16.50 32.42
CA SER A 161 -23.50 15.98 31.39
C SER A 161 -23.69 16.98 30.26
N LEU A 162 -23.99 18.24 30.62
CA LEU A 162 -24.22 19.34 29.70
C LEU A 162 -22.94 19.72 28.95
N LEU A 163 -21.80 19.77 29.64
CA LEU A 163 -20.50 20.03 29.02
C LEU A 163 -20.11 18.94 28.01
N ASN A 164 -20.36 17.67 28.34
CA ASN A 164 -20.11 16.55 27.43
C ASN A 164 -21.04 16.58 26.21
N GLN A 165 -22.30 16.95 26.39
CA GLN A 165 -23.25 17.12 25.28
C GLN A 165 -22.81 18.27 24.38
N PHE A 166 -22.54 19.43 24.95
CA PHE A 166 -22.10 20.63 24.23
C PHE A 166 -20.85 20.38 23.38
N ARG A 167 -19.87 19.68 23.95
CA ARG A 167 -18.66 19.26 23.22
C ARG A 167 -18.98 18.31 22.06
N ARG A 168 -19.86 17.32 22.26
CA ARG A 168 -20.20 16.34 21.20
C ARG A 168 -20.89 17.04 20.03
N GLU A 169 -21.88 17.86 20.31
CA GLU A 169 -22.62 18.61 19.29
C GLU A 169 -21.69 19.55 18.50
N ALA A 170 -20.79 20.26 19.18
CA ALA A 170 -19.80 21.11 18.51
C ALA A 170 -18.85 20.32 17.61
N ILE A 171 -18.44 19.11 18.02
CA ILE A 171 -17.61 18.23 17.19
C ILE A 171 -18.39 17.70 15.98
N ASP A 172 -19.66 17.32 16.15
CA ASP A 172 -20.51 16.88 15.04
C ASP A 172 -20.72 18.02 14.02
N MET A 173 -20.88 19.26 14.50
CA MET A 173 -20.92 20.46 13.66
C MET A 173 -19.60 20.70 12.92
N LEU A 174 -18.45 20.50 13.59
CA LEU A 174 -17.14 20.63 12.97
C LEU A 174 -16.94 19.56 11.88
N ASP A 175 -17.35 18.32 12.11
CA ASP A 175 -17.32 17.25 11.11
C ASP A 175 -18.12 17.62 9.87
N ALA A 176 -19.36 18.09 10.05
CA ALA A 176 -20.22 18.53 8.95
C ALA A 176 -19.60 19.71 8.18
N ALA A 177 -19.08 20.71 8.89
CA ALA A 177 -18.44 21.88 8.29
C ALA A 177 -17.18 21.49 7.49
N ARG A 178 -16.34 20.59 8.02
CA ARG A 178 -15.14 20.10 7.33
C ARG A 178 -15.47 19.29 6.09
N LEU A 179 -16.50 18.45 6.15
CA LEU A 179 -16.99 17.72 4.98
C LEU A 179 -17.55 18.65 3.90
N ALA A 180 -18.29 19.69 4.30
CA ALA A 180 -18.81 20.70 3.36
C ALA A 180 -17.68 21.55 2.74
N HIS A 181 -16.63 21.85 3.52
CA HIS A 181 -15.47 22.59 3.04
C HIS A 181 -14.51 21.75 2.19
N TYR A 182 -14.60 20.42 2.23
CA TYR A 182 -13.68 19.53 1.53
C TYR A 182 -13.71 19.74 0.01
N GLN A 183 -12.61 20.29 -0.51
CA GLN A 183 -12.40 20.41 -1.95
C GLN A 183 -11.69 19.18 -2.48
N ARG A 184 -12.39 18.36 -3.27
CA ARG A 184 -11.79 17.20 -3.92
C ARG A 184 -10.66 17.65 -4.85
N GLY A 185 -9.46 17.13 -4.60
CA GLY A 185 -8.30 17.34 -5.47
C GLY A 185 -8.64 17.00 -6.93
N ARG A 186 -8.36 17.93 -7.83
CA ARG A 186 -8.53 17.73 -9.28
C ARG A 186 -7.22 17.20 -9.86
N ARG A 187 -7.33 16.41 -10.93
CA ARG A 187 -6.17 16.02 -11.73
C ARG A 187 -5.43 17.28 -12.18
N LYS A 188 -4.12 17.34 -11.96
CA LYS A 188 -3.28 18.43 -12.49
C LYS A 188 -3.47 18.55 -14.01
N PRO A 189 -3.44 19.76 -14.56
CA PRO A 189 -3.49 19.94 -16.01
C PRO A 189 -2.34 19.18 -16.68
N VAL A 190 -2.55 18.79 -17.94
CA VAL A 190 -1.48 18.21 -18.75
C VAL A 190 -0.38 19.26 -18.95
N ALA A 191 0.89 18.86 -18.87
CA ALA A 191 2.02 19.75 -19.09
C ALA A 191 2.01 20.36 -20.50
N GLN A 192 2.66 21.52 -20.65
CA GLN A 192 2.91 22.17 -21.94
C GLN A 192 4.43 22.29 -22.15
N PRO A 193 5.00 21.65 -23.20
CA PRO A 193 4.33 20.79 -24.18
C PRO A 193 3.82 19.48 -23.56
N ALA A 194 2.87 18.84 -24.24
CA ALA A 194 2.36 17.54 -23.82
C ALA A 194 3.50 16.51 -23.77
N PRO A 195 3.54 15.61 -22.77
CA PRO A 195 4.56 14.57 -22.71
C PRO A 195 4.46 13.63 -23.92
N VAL A 196 5.58 13.16 -24.44
CA VAL A 196 5.59 12.19 -25.55
C VAL A 196 5.78 10.79 -25.00
N TYR A 197 5.01 9.83 -25.50
CA TYR A 197 5.15 8.43 -25.11
C TYR A 197 6.50 7.87 -25.63
N PRO A 198 7.24 7.07 -24.84
CA PRO A 198 8.59 6.64 -25.24
C PRO A 198 8.66 5.80 -26.51
N GLN A 199 7.58 5.11 -26.87
CA GLN A 199 7.48 4.24 -28.04
C GLN A 199 6.57 4.86 -29.10
N THR A 200 6.97 4.80 -30.37
CA THR A 200 6.16 5.27 -31.50
C THR A 200 5.27 4.17 -32.08
N HIS A 201 5.56 2.90 -31.78
CA HIS A 201 4.77 1.73 -32.14
C HIS A 201 4.45 0.90 -30.89
N LEU A 202 3.17 0.62 -30.69
CA LEU A 202 2.66 -0.26 -29.65
C LEU A 202 2.14 -1.55 -30.28
N SER A 203 2.70 -2.68 -29.88
CA SER A 203 2.19 -3.99 -30.28
C SER A 203 0.98 -4.41 -29.42
N PHE A 204 0.39 -5.57 -29.73
CA PHE A 204 -0.72 -6.13 -28.96
C PHE A 204 -0.43 -6.25 -27.44
N LEU A 205 0.85 -6.32 -27.05
CA LEU A 205 1.30 -6.38 -25.65
C LEU A 205 0.96 -5.12 -24.85
N ALA A 206 0.73 -3.99 -25.51
CA ALA A 206 0.32 -2.75 -24.86
C ALA A 206 -1.16 -2.74 -24.44
N ASN A 207 -1.93 -3.77 -24.83
CA ASN A 207 -3.35 -3.94 -24.50
C ASN A 207 -4.20 -2.68 -24.82
N VAL A 208 -3.93 -2.04 -25.95
CA VAL A 208 -4.71 -0.89 -26.42
C VAL A 208 -5.99 -1.38 -27.09
N TYR A 209 -6.98 -1.69 -26.26
CA TYR A 209 -8.19 -2.39 -26.70
C TYR A 209 -9.30 -1.45 -27.22
N ASN A 210 -9.57 -0.33 -26.54
CA ASN A 210 -10.69 0.55 -26.86
C ASN A 210 -10.26 1.87 -27.54
N HIS A 211 -11.22 2.53 -28.20
CA HIS A 211 -10.97 3.78 -28.93
C HIS A 211 -10.41 4.91 -28.05
N LYS A 212 -10.85 5.05 -26.79
CA LYS A 212 -10.34 6.08 -25.87
C LYS A 212 -8.87 5.88 -25.54
N ALA A 213 -8.44 4.63 -25.37
CA ALA A 213 -7.04 4.29 -25.18
C ALA A 213 -6.23 4.62 -26.45
N ARG A 214 -6.75 4.27 -27.63
CA ARG A 214 -6.10 4.60 -28.91
C ARG A 214 -5.94 6.11 -29.10
N GLU A 215 -6.97 6.90 -28.85
CA GLU A 215 -6.92 8.36 -28.88
C GLU A 215 -5.91 8.93 -27.88
N PHE A 216 -5.84 8.37 -26.67
CA PHE A 216 -4.85 8.75 -25.66
C PHE A 216 -3.43 8.55 -26.18
N TYR A 217 -3.10 7.37 -26.71
CA TYR A 217 -1.75 7.09 -27.19
C TYR A 217 -1.37 7.92 -28.42
N HIS A 218 -2.29 8.10 -29.38
CA HIS A 218 -2.06 9.00 -30.52
C HIS A 218 -1.81 10.44 -30.10
N ARG A 219 -2.56 10.95 -29.12
CA ARG A 219 -2.35 12.29 -28.56
C ARG A 219 -0.93 12.50 -28.01
N TYR A 220 -0.32 11.44 -27.51
CA TYR A 220 1.04 11.48 -26.95
C TYR A 220 2.09 10.91 -27.92
N GLY A 221 1.84 10.98 -29.23
CA GLY A 221 2.87 10.76 -30.26
C GLY A 221 3.06 9.32 -30.72
N VAL A 222 2.25 8.36 -30.25
CA VAL A 222 2.25 7.00 -30.79
C VAL A 222 1.63 7.03 -32.19
N GLN A 223 2.34 6.50 -33.18
CA GLN A 223 1.92 6.52 -34.58
C GLN A 223 1.20 5.22 -34.97
N LEU A 224 1.75 4.09 -34.56
CA LEU A 224 1.22 2.76 -34.88
C LEU A 224 0.77 2.07 -33.59
N ILE A 225 -0.45 1.54 -33.61
CA ILE A 225 -1.03 0.81 -32.48
C ILE A 225 -1.70 -0.43 -33.04
N ASP A 226 -1.09 -1.58 -32.79
CA ASP A 226 -1.66 -2.88 -33.11
C ASP A 226 -2.88 -3.15 -32.21
N ALA A 227 -3.81 -3.96 -32.70
CA ALA A 227 -4.95 -4.34 -31.87
C ALA A 227 -4.49 -5.17 -30.67
N ALA A 228 -5.08 -4.92 -29.51
CA ALA A 228 -4.91 -5.80 -28.35
C ALA A 228 -5.30 -7.24 -28.71
N TYR A 229 -4.70 -8.20 -28.03
CA TYR A 229 -4.86 -9.63 -28.34
C TYR A 229 -6.33 -10.08 -28.27
N GLU A 230 -7.07 -9.54 -27.31
CA GLU A 230 -8.49 -9.76 -27.05
C GLU A 230 -9.40 -9.26 -28.17
N ALA A 231 -8.89 -8.42 -29.08
CA ALA A 231 -9.64 -7.94 -30.25
C ALA A 231 -9.71 -8.98 -31.39
N HIS A 232 -9.16 -10.18 -31.18
CA HIS A 232 -9.24 -11.33 -32.11
C HIS A 232 -8.61 -11.07 -33.49
N GLN A 233 -7.74 -10.05 -33.61
CA GLN A 233 -7.04 -9.73 -34.86
C GLN A 233 -5.75 -10.53 -35.02
N GLU A 234 -5.05 -10.80 -33.92
CA GLU A 234 -3.86 -11.64 -33.90
C GLU A 234 -4.26 -13.12 -33.79
N LYS A 235 -4.11 -13.85 -34.90
CA LYS A 235 -4.50 -15.27 -35.02
C LYS A 235 -3.30 -16.22 -35.08
N GLY A 236 -2.09 -15.67 -35.15
CA GLY A 236 -0.85 -16.41 -35.22
C GLY A 236 -0.40 -16.96 -33.86
N GLU A 237 0.80 -17.53 -33.87
CA GLU A 237 1.51 -17.91 -32.65
C GLU A 237 2.28 -16.71 -32.10
N VAL A 238 1.87 -16.22 -30.93
CA VAL A 238 2.47 -15.04 -30.30
C VAL A 238 2.79 -15.30 -28.82
N PRO A 239 3.70 -14.50 -28.22
CA PRO A 239 3.91 -14.54 -26.78
C PRO A 239 2.63 -14.16 -26.03
N VAL A 240 2.05 -15.12 -25.31
CA VAL A 240 0.88 -14.90 -24.43
C VAL A 240 1.30 -14.70 -22.97
N MET A 241 2.55 -15.05 -22.63
CA MET A 241 3.15 -14.78 -21.33
C MET A 241 4.65 -14.56 -21.50
N ILE A 242 5.17 -13.49 -20.90
CA ILE A 242 6.61 -13.18 -20.83
C ILE A 242 6.99 -13.19 -19.36
N THR A 243 7.96 -14.02 -18.98
CA THR A 243 8.39 -14.15 -17.58
C THR A 243 9.91 -14.16 -17.46
N LYS A 244 10.41 -13.65 -16.33
CA LYS A 244 11.82 -13.75 -15.94
C LYS A 244 12.18 -15.12 -15.39
N HIS A 245 11.19 -15.90 -14.93
CA HIS A 245 11.42 -17.29 -14.54
C HIS A 245 11.77 -18.10 -15.78
N CYS A 246 12.93 -18.77 -15.76
CA CYS A 246 13.47 -19.44 -16.94
C CYS A 246 13.69 -20.93 -16.67
N LEU A 247 12.96 -21.80 -17.37
CA LEU A 247 13.13 -23.24 -17.24
C LEU A 247 14.52 -23.72 -17.68
N ARG A 248 15.15 -23.07 -18.68
CA ARG A 248 16.56 -23.34 -18.99
C ARG A 248 17.46 -23.07 -17.79
N PHE A 249 17.19 -22.04 -16.98
CA PHE A 249 17.93 -21.81 -15.75
C PHE A 249 17.64 -22.89 -14.70
N ALA A 250 16.37 -23.20 -14.46
CA ALA A 250 15.96 -24.21 -13.48
C ALA A 250 16.55 -25.61 -13.76
N PHE A 251 16.64 -26.00 -15.04
CA PHE A 251 17.19 -27.29 -15.46
C PHE A 251 18.69 -27.26 -15.80
N ASN A 252 19.42 -26.22 -15.41
CA ASN A 252 20.88 -26.10 -15.65
C ASN A 252 21.29 -26.04 -17.14
N LEU A 253 20.38 -25.64 -18.02
CA LEU A 253 20.56 -25.49 -19.47
C LEU A 253 20.84 -24.02 -19.89
N CYS A 254 21.00 -23.10 -18.94
CA CYS A 254 21.18 -21.68 -19.22
C CYS A 254 22.56 -21.38 -19.84
N PRO A 255 22.62 -20.79 -21.06
CA PRO A 255 23.88 -20.50 -21.73
C PRO A 255 24.71 -19.43 -21.02
N LYS A 256 24.08 -18.52 -20.26
CA LYS A 256 24.80 -17.48 -19.48
C LYS A 256 25.57 -18.06 -18.28
N GLN A 257 25.23 -19.27 -17.83
CA GLN A 257 25.81 -19.87 -16.62
C GLN A 257 26.76 -21.03 -16.92
N ALA A 258 26.60 -21.66 -18.08
CA ALA A 258 27.47 -22.73 -18.52
C ALA A 258 28.82 -22.17 -18.98
N LYS A 259 29.82 -22.18 -18.09
CA LYS A 259 31.22 -21.92 -18.44
C LYS A 259 31.77 -23.11 -19.25
N GLY A 260 31.70 -23.01 -20.57
CA GLY A 260 32.32 -23.95 -21.51
C GLY A 260 31.53 -25.24 -21.74
N ASN A 261 31.18 -25.51 -23.00
CA ASN A 261 30.76 -26.81 -23.55
C ASN A 261 29.36 -27.37 -23.24
N ILE A 262 28.34 -26.54 -22.97
CA ILE A 262 26.96 -26.98 -23.25
C ILE A 262 26.61 -26.58 -24.68
N LYS A 263 26.41 -27.56 -25.57
CA LYS A 263 25.78 -27.37 -26.89
C LYS A 263 24.29 -27.04 -26.72
N SER A 264 23.98 -25.96 -25.98
CA SER A 264 22.63 -25.48 -25.69
C SER A 264 21.86 -25.08 -26.96
N TRP A 265 22.58 -24.94 -28.08
CA TRP A 265 22.03 -24.68 -29.40
C TRP A 265 21.21 -25.86 -29.98
N LYS A 266 21.39 -27.09 -29.48
CA LYS A 266 20.62 -28.28 -29.88
C LYS A 266 19.58 -28.74 -28.86
N ALA A 267 19.31 -27.94 -27.83
CA ALA A 267 18.22 -28.29 -26.91
C ALA A 267 16.89 -28.26 -27.68
N THR A 268 16.21 -29.41 -27.74
CA THR A 268 14.85 -29.54 -28.28
C THR A 268 13.97 -28.42 -27.73
N PRO A 269 13.10 -27.79 -28.54
CA PRO A 269 12.19 -26.76 -28.05
C PRO A 269 11.47 -27.28 -26.81
N MET A 270 11.56 -26.54 -25.69
CA MET A 270 10.82 -26.91 -24.50
C MET A 270 9.35 -26.58 -24.73
N GLN A 271 8.47 -27.44 -24.24
CA GLN A 271 7.03 -27.26 -24.34
C GLN A 271 6.42 -27.43 -22.96
N LEU A 272 5.38 -26.65 -22.67
CA LEU A 272 4.48 -26.91 -21.55
C LEU A 272 3.34 -27.77 -22.08
N VAL A 273 3.15 -28.92 -21.46
CA VAL A 273 2.06 -29.84 -21.79
C VAL A 273 1.07 -29.82 -20.64
N HIS A 274 -0.19 -29.52 -20.94
CA HIS A 274 -1.29 -29.54 -19.97
C HIS A 274 -2.53 -30.15 -20.62
N GLY A 275 -2.79 -31.44 -20.34
CA GLY A 275 -3.80 -32.21 -21.05
C GLY A 275 -3.45 -32.29 -22.54
N ASP A 276 -4.41 -31.92 -23.40
CA ASP A 276 -4.23 -31.91 -24.86
C ASP A 276 -3.56 -30.63 -25.39
N GLU A 277 -3.14 -29.72 -24.50
CA GLU A 277 -2.53 -28.44 -24.88
C GLU A 277 -1.01 -28.50 -24.80
N VAL A 278 -0.37 -28.15 -25.91
CA VAL A 278 1.09 -28.05 -26.02
C VAL A 278 1.45 -26.61 -26.38
N LEU A 279 2.09 -25.91 -25.44
CA LEU A 279 2.55 -24.54 -25.61
C LEU A 279 4.07 -24.51 -25.78
N THR A 280 4.55 -23.92 -26.86
CA THR A 280 5.99 -23.86 -27.14
C THR A 280 6.66 -22.74 -26.35
N LEU A 281 7.83 -23.01 -25.79
CA LEU A 281 8.63 -22.03 -25.06
C LEU A 281 9.72 -21.47 -25.95
N LYS A 282 9.77 -20.13 -26.08
CA LYS A 282 10.89 -19.39 -26.64
C LYS A 282 11.70 -18.74 -25.53
N PHE A 283 13.01 -18.71 -25.67
CA PHE A 283 13.90 -18.15 -24.65
C PHE A 283 14.71 -17.02 -25.27
N ASP A 284 14.44 -15.78 -24.84
CA ASP A 284 15.28 -14.65 -25.17
C ASP A 284 16.31 -14.45 -24.06
N CYS A 285 17.50 -14.99 -24.28
CA CYS A 285 18.57 -14.91 -23.30
C CYS A 285 19.09 -13.48 -23.11
N ARG A 286 18.89 -12.54 -24.05
CA ARG A 286 19.42 -11.17 -23.92
C ARG A 286 18.75 -10.42 -22.75
N PRO A 287 17.42 -10.17 -22.74
CA PRO A 287 16.69 -9.61 -21.60
C PRO A 287 16.41 -10.62 -20.48
N CYS A 288 16.87 -11.88 -20.64
CA CYS A 288 16.64 -13.00 -19.72
C CYS A 288 15.15 -13.30 -19.52
N GLU A 289 14.47 -13.60 -20.62
CA GLU A 289 13.03 -13.85 -20.67
C GLU A 289 12.71 -15.23 -21.25
N MET A 290 11.67 -15.84 -20.70
CA MET A 290 11.01 -17.00 -21.27
C MET A 290 9.62 -16.57 -21.74
N HIS A 291 9.33 -16.85 -23.00
CA HIS A 291 8.07 -16.53 -23.66
C HIS A 291 7.29 -17.82 -23.84
N VAL A 292 6.07 -17.86 -23.31
CA VAL A 292 5.11 -18.91 -23.61
C VAL A 292 4.38 -18.50 -24.88
N ILE A 293 4.57 -19.29 -25.94
CA ILE A 293 3.96 -19.04 -27.24
C ILE A 293 2.63 -19.78 -27.29
N GLY A 294 1.57 -19.02 -27.57
CA GLY A 294 0.22 -19.54 -27.70
C GLY A 294 -0.43 -19.05 -29.00
N LYS A 295 -1.46 -19.79 -29.42
CA LYS A 295 -2.33 -19.42 -30.52
C LYS A 295 -3.76 -19.32 -30.00
N ILE A 296 -4.47 -18.28 -30.43
CA ILE A 296 -5.87 -18.11 -30.04
C ILE A 296 -6.71 -19.30 -30.50
N LYS A 297 -7.55 -19.84 -29.61
CA LYS A 297 -8.37 -21.01 -29.91
C LYS A 297 -9.56 -20.61 -30.77
N ASN A 298 -9.94 -21.49 -31.70
CA ASN A 298 -11.06 -21.24 -32.61
C ASN A 298 -12.39 -20.97 -31.88
N HIS A 299 -12.64 -21.58 -30.73
CA HIS A 299 -13.86 -21.31 -29.97
C HIS A 299 -13.85 -19.92 -29.32
N ILE A 300 -12.67 -19.40 -28.92
CA ILE A 300 -12.52 -18.03 -28.40
C ILE A 300 -12.79 -17.01 -29.51
N LEU A 301 -12.30 -17.27 -30.73
CA LEU A 301 -12.62 -16.43 -31.89
C LEU A 301 -14.12 -16.35 -32.21
N LYS A 302 -14.90 -17.37 -31.81
CA LYS A 302 -16.36 -17.42 -31.95
C LYS A 302 -17.09 -16.76 -30.76
N MET A 303 -16.41 -16.52 -29.65
CA MET A 303 -16.98 -15.79 -28.52
C MET A 303 -17.06 -14.30 -28.86
N PRO A 304 -18.04 -13.57 -28.30
CA PRO A 304 -18.09 -12.14 -28.46
C PRO A 304 -16.84 -11.49 -27.85
N GLN A 305 -16.36 -10.44 -28.50
CA GLN A 305 -15.21 -9.68 -28.02
C GLN A 305 -15.53 -9.06 -26.64
N PRO A 306 -14.57 -8.99 -25.70
CA PRO A 306 -14.79 -8.36 -24.40
C PRO A 306 -15.38 -6.95 -24.53
N GLY A 307 -16.52 -6.69 -23.88
CA GLY A 307 -17.21 -5.40 -23.97
C GLY A 307 -17.97 -5.12 -25.28
N SER A 308 -17.99 -6.06 -26.24
CA SER A 308 -18.89 -5.98 -27.39
C SER A 308 -20.32 -6.41 -27.04
N VAL A 309 -20.48 -7.21 -25.99
CA VAL A 309 -21.79 -7.47 -25.38
C VAL A 309 -22.11 -6.31 -24.46
N VAL A 310 -22.97 -5.40 -24.93
CA VAL A 310 -23.63 -4.45 -24.04
C VAL A 310 -24.61 -5.25 -23.21
N ALA A 311 -24.15 -5.81 -22.09
CA ALA A 311 -25.07 -6.07 -20.99
C ALA A 311 -25.59 -4.69 -20.58
N SER A 312 -26.78 -4.32 -21.06
CA SER A 312 -27.46 -3.10 -20.65
C SER A 312 -27.89 -3.27 -19.21
N VAL A 313 -26.94 -3.11 -18.29
CA VAL A 313 -27.27 -2.89 -16.89
C VAL A 313 -27.70 -1.44 -16.83
N SER A 314 -29.01 -1.21 -16.67
CA SER A 314 -29.51 0.14 -16.49
C SER A 314 -28.85 0.78 -15.26
N PRO A 315 -28.72 2.11 -15.18
CA PRO A 315 -28.19 2.79 -14.00
C PRO A 315 -28.89 2.32 -12.71
N GLU A 316 -30.19 2.02 -12.75
CA GLU A 316 -30.96 1.49 -11.63
C GLU A 316 -30.53 0.07 -11.25
N ALA A 317 -30.25 -0.79 -12.23
CA ALA A 317 -29.74 -2.14 -12.00
C ALA A 317 -28.31 -2.14 -11.43
N LEU A 318 -27.46 -1.20 -11.86
CA LEU A 318 -26.13 -1.02 -11.32
C LEU A 318 -26.16 -0.45 -9.89
N MET A 319 -27.06 0.50 -9.62
CA MET A 319 -27.23 1.07 -8.28
C MET A 319 -27.70 0.02 -7.26
N LYS A 320 -28.42 -1.02 -7.69
CA LYS A 320 -28.81 -2.15 -6.84
C LYS A 320 -27.65 -3.08 -6.45
N THR A 321 -26.57 -3.13 -7.24
CA THR A 321 -25.39 -3.95 -6.94
C THR A 321 -24.35 -3.22 -6.10
N LEU A 322 -24.44 -1.89 -6.02
CA LEU A 322 -23.60 -1.10 -5.12
C LEU A 322 -23.99 -1.36 -3.66
N PRO A 323 -23.03 -1.56 -2.75
CA PRO A 323 -23.33 -1.66 -1.33
C PRO A 323 -24.04 -0.38 -0.89
N LYS A 324 -25.23 -0.53 -0.28
CA LYS A 324 -26.00 0.60 0.25
C LYS A 324 -25.08 1.40 1.17
N ARG A 325 -24.88 2.69 0.88
CA ARG A 325 -24.26 3.63 1.83
C ARG A 325 -25.04 3.52 3.13
N ARG A 326 -24.41 2.97 4.18
CA ARG A 326 -24.94 3.05 5.53
C ARG A 326 -24.77 4.50 5.99
N GLY A 327 -25.88 5.17 6.31
CA GLY A 327 -25.89 6.48 6.96
C GLY A 327 -26.01 7.66 6.01
N VAL A 328 -27.25 8.07 5.73
CA VAL A 328 -27.69 9.46 5.89
C VAL A 328 -28.71 9.43 7.01
#